data_AF-A0A515D220-F1
#
_entry.id   AF-A0A515D220-F1
#
_cell.length_a   1.000
_cell.length_b   1.000
_cell.length_c   1.000
_cell.angle_alpha   90.00
_cell.angle_beta   90.00
_cell.angle_gamma   90.00
#
_symmetry.space_group_name_H-M   'P 1'
#
loop_
_entity.id
_entity.type
_entity.pdbx_description
1 polymer ?
#
loop_
_entity_poly.entity_id
_entity_poly.type
_entity_poly.pdbx_seq_one_letter_code
_entity_poly.pdbx_strand_id
1 'polypeptide(L)'
;MTVTTRHATLEEIHRLYQQIPEFGNLHNLNDLQQRIGSLPMAALIAEVDGQAAGFKLGYQQQDRVFYSWLGAVLPAYRRHGVAMALLAEQENWARAQGYHQLRVKTRNQFRAMLMMLINNHYQIVQLEKKGEVADYRLLLEKTL
;
A
#
# COMPACT_ATOMS: atom_id res chain seq x y z
N MET A 1 -13.73 -12.37 13.76
CA MET A 1 -13.47 -11.42 12.67
C MET A 1 -12.61 -12.13 11.66
N THR A 2 -13.17 -12.44 10.50
CA THR A 2 -12.43 -13.09 9.41
C THR A 2 -12.01 -11.99 8.44
N VAL A 3 -10.71 -11.93 8.15
CA VAL A 3 -10.15 -11.00 7.16
C VAL A 3 -9.96 -11.75 5.85
N THR A 4 -10.56 -11.25 4.77
CA THR A 4 -10.35 -11.75 3.42
C THR A 4 -9.82 -10.63 2.52
N THR A 5 -9.17 -11.00 1.43
CA THR A 5 -8.68 -10.06 0.41
C THR A 5 -9.24 -10.43 -0.95
N ARG A 6 -9.49 -9.43 -1.79
CA ARG A 6 -9.92 -9.61 -3.18
C ARG A 6 -9.33 -8.54 -4.09
N HIS A 7 -9.29 -8.85 -5.38
CA HIS A 7 -9.04 -7.84 -6.41
C HIS A 7 -10.17 -6.81 -6.45
N ALA A 8 -9.80 -5.58 -6.81
CA ALA A 8 -10.69 -4.45 -6.86
C ALA A 8 -10.39 -3.53 -8.05
N THR A 9 -11.35 -2.70 -8.43
CA THR A 9 -11.13 -1.65 -9.45
C THR A 9 -10.55 -0.39 -8.83
N LEU A 10 -9.98 0.51 -9.65
CA LEU A 10 -9.47 1.80 -9.15
C LEU A 10 -10.59 2.67 -8.56
N GLU A 11 -11.82 2.55 -9.07
CA GLU A 11 -13.00 3.22 -8.53
C GLU A 11 -13.30 2.74 -7.11
N GLU A 12 -13.26 1.43 -6.86
CA GLU A 12 -13.47 0.89 -5.51
C GLU A 12 -12.35 1.31 -4.55
N ILE A 13 -11.09 1.29 -5.01
CA ILE A 13 -9.96 1.80 -4.25
C ILE A 13 -10.15 3.28 -3.91
N HIS A 14 -10.57 4.09 -4.88
CA HIS A 14 -10.76 5.52 -4.68
C HIS A 14 -11.89 5.83 -3.67
N ARG A 15 -13.00 5.09 -3.71
CA ARG A 15 -14.08 5.21 -2.70
C ARG A 15 -13.60 4.97 -1.27
N LEU A 16 -12.71 3.99 -1.07
CA LEU A 16 -12.09 3.76 0.24
C LEU A 16 -11.04 4.81 0.58
N TYR A 17 -10.23 5.21 -0.40
CA TYR A 17 -9.21 6.26 -0.25
C TYR A 17 -9.81 7.56 0.31
N GLN A 18 -10.99 7.96 -0.19
CA GLN A 18 -11.69 9.17 0.26
C GLN A 18 -12.11 9.14 1.74
N GLN A 19 -12.18 7.95 2.34
CA GLN A 19 -12.56 7.76 3.73
C GLN A 19 -11.35 7.72 4.67
N ILE A 20 -10.12 7.91 4.16
CA ILE A 20 -8.88 7.91 4.95
C ILE A 20 -8.53 9.33 5.41
N PRO A 21 -8.67 9.66 6.70
CA PRO A 21 -8.44 11.02 7.20
C PRO A 21 -7.01 11.51 6.93
N GLU A 22 -6.01 10.63 7.02
CA GLU A 22 -4.60 10.96 6.86
C GLU A 22 -4.21 11.33 5.42
N PHE A 23 -5.06 11.01 4.43
CA PHE A 23 -4.75 11.26 3.03
C PHE A 23 -5.23 12.61 2.52
N GLY A 24 -6.16 13.27 3.22
CA GLY A 24 -6.60 14.62 2.88
C GLY A 24 -7.05 14.80 1.44
N ASN A 25 -7.55 13.73 0.79
CA ASN A 25 -7.95 13.70 -0.62
C ASN A 25 -6.89 14.23 -1.61
N LEU A 26 -5.61 13.97 -1.33
CA LEU A 26 -4.49 14.39 -2.19
C LEU A 26 -4.54 13.84 -3.63
N HIS A 27 -5.30 12.78 -3.88
CA HIS A 27 -5.45 12.17 -5.19
C HIS A 27 -6.93 11.92 -5.54
N ASN A 28 -7.36 12.40 -6.70
CA ASN A 28 -8.62 12.02 -7.32
C ASN A 28 -8.45 10.75 -8.18
N LEU A 29 -9.54 10.13 -8.62
CA LEU A 29 -9.50 8.91 -9.44
C LEU A 29 -8.67 9.07 -10.73
N ASN A 30 -8.75 10.23 -11.38
CA ASN A 30 -7.97 10.50 -12.60
C ASN A 30 -6.46 10.57 -12.28
N ASP A 31 -6.04 11.08 -11.12
CA ASP A 31 -4.62 11.05 -10.71
C ASP A 31 -4.11 9.62 -10.55
N LEU A 32 -4.95 8.72 -10.00
CA LEU A 32 -4.62 7.29 -9.86
C LEU A 32 -4.47 6.64 -11.24
N GLN A 33 -5.43 6.87 -12.13
CA GLN A 33 -5.45 6.33 -13.49
C GLN A 33 -4.26 6.84 -14.30
N GLN A 34 -3.97 8.14 -14.27
CA GLN A 34 -2.85 8.73 -15.01
C GLN A 34 -1.50 8.23 -14.50
N ARG A 35 -1.34 8.08 -13.18
CA ARG A 35 -0.07 7.63 -12.60
C ARG A 35 0.23 6.17 -12.90
N ILE A 36 -0.78 5.30 -12.90
CA ILE A 36 -0.61 3.88 -13.23
C ILE A 36 -0.56 3.69 -14.74
N GLY A 37 -1.38 4.42 -15.49
CA GLY A 37 -1.49 4.28 -16.95
C GLY A 37 -1.84 2.85 -17.35
N SER A 38 -1.08 2.30 -18.29
CA SER A 38 -1.20 0.90 -18.76
C SER A 38 -0.27 -0.07 -18.03
N LEU A 39 0.39 0.35 -16.96
CA LEU A 39 1.33 -0.50 -16.23
C LEU A 39 0.58 -1.66 -15.54
N PRO A 40 1.18 -2.86 -15.48
CA PRO A 40 0.68 -3.93 -14.64
C PRO A 40 0.50 -3.44 -13.19
N MET A 41 -0.65 -3.74 -12.60
CA MET A 41 -1.03 -3.25 -11.28
C MET A 41 -1.68 -4.32 -10.42
N ALA A 42 -1.59 -4.15 -9.10
CA ALA A 42 -2.36 -4.88 -8.12
C ALA A 42 -3.19 -3.89 -7.28
N ALA A 43 -4.51 -3.95 -7.47
CA ALA A 43 -5.50 -3.25 -6.68
C ALA A 43 -6.25 -4.28 -5.81
N LEU A 44 -6.15 -4.13 -4.49
CA LEU A 44 -6.68 -5.07 -3.50
C LEU A 44 -7.55 -4.34 -2.47
N ILE A 45 -8.67 -4.96 -2.12
CA ILE A 45 -9.49 -4.59 -0.96
C ILE A 45 -9.43 -5.74 0.04
N ALA A 46 -9.29 -5.39 1.32
CA ALA A 46 -9.52 -6.30 2.41
C ALA A 46 -10.90 -6.05 3.02
N GLU A 47 -11.58 -7.13 3.34
CA GLU A 47 -12.89 -7.13 3.96
C GLU A 47 -12.80 -7.76 5.35
N VAL A 48 -13.55 -7.20 6.30
CA VAL A 48 -13.79 -7.78 7.62
C VAL A 48 -15.27 -8.11 7.69
N ASP A 49 -15.57 -9.40 7.83
CA ASP A 49 -16.95 -9.91 7.88
C ASP A 49 -17.82 -9.38 6.70
N GLY A 50 -17.21 -9.33 5.50
CA GLY A 50 -17.84 -8.88 4.24
C GLY A 50 -17.87 -7.36 4.03
N GLN A 51 -17.36 -6.55 4.97
CA GLN A 51 -17.31 -5.10 4.84
C GLN A 51 -15.91 -4.62 4.48
N ALA A 52 -15.81 -3.76 3.46
CA ALA A 52 -14.54 -3.20 3.03
C ALA A 52 -13.87 -2.41 4.16
N ALA A 53 -12.67 -2.85 4.54
CA ALA A 53 -11.96 -2.41 5.75
C ALA A 53 -10.65 -1.66 5.42
N GLY A 54 -10.07 -1.92 4.27
CA GLY A 54 -8.83 -1.30 3.83
C GLY A 54 -8.48 -1.69 2.41
N PHE A 55 -7.43 -1.06 1.88
CA PHE A 55 -6.99 -1.32 0.52
C PHE A 55 -5.48 -1.24 0.37
N LYS A 56 -4.98 -1.81 -0.73
CA LYS A 56 -3.59 -1.68 -1.16
C LYS A 56 -3.53 -1.63 -2.68
N LEU A 57 -2.78 -0.66 -3.19
CA LEU A 57 -2.62 -0.36 -4.60
C LEU A 57 -1.13 -0.25 -4.92
N GLY A 58 -0.68 -1.00 -5.91
CA GLY A 58 0.67 -0.93 -6.41
C GLY A 58 0.72 -1.18 -7.91
N TYR A 59 1.87 -0.88 -8.51
CA TYR A 59 2.10 -1.01 -9.94
C TYR A 59 3.57 -1.27 -10.23
N GLN A 60 3.88 -1.74 -11.44
CA GLN A 60 5.24 -1.94 -11.89
C GLN A 60 6.01 -0.63 -11.95
N GLN A 61 7.15 -0.55 -11.24
CA GLN A 61 8.00 0.64 -11.26
C GLN A 61 9.16 0.51 -12.25
N GLN A 62 9.78 -0.67 -12.30
CA GLN A 62 10.89 -1.01 -13.17
C GLN A 62 10.75 -2.47 -13.59
N ASP A 63 11.62 -2.96 -14.48
CA ASP A 63 11.70 -4.39 -14.74
C ASP A 63 11.94 -5.15 -13.42
N ARG A 64 11.12 -6.18 -13.17
CA ARG A 64 11.16 -7.01 -11.96
C ARG A 64 11.04 -6.28 -10.60
N VAL A 65 10.69 -4.98 -10.58
CA VAL A 65 10.43 -4.20 -9.35
C VAL A 65 8.98 -3.73 -9.29
N PHE A 66 8.26 -4.19 -8.27
CA PHE A 66 6.90 -3.77 -7.96
C PHE A 66 6.90 -2.67 -6.90
N TYR A 67 6.12 -1.60 -7.11
CA TYR A 67 5.99 -0.52 -6.13
C TYR A 67 4.60 -0.51 -5.50
N SER A 68 4.55 -0.79 -4.20
CA SER A 68 3.37 -0.65 -3.34
C SER A 68 3.18 0.83 -3.01
N TRP A 69 2.34 1.50 -3.80
CA TRP A 69 2.18 2.94 -3.78
C TRP A 69 1.24 3.44 -2.67
N LEU A 70 -0.03 3.05 -2.71
CA LEU A 70 -1.06 3.51 -1.77
C LEU A 70 -1.59 2.34 -0.97
N GLY A 71 -1.88 2.58 0.30
CA GLY A 71 -2.59 1.60 1.12
C GLY A 71 -2.91 2.16 2.48
N ALA A 72 -4.10 1.82 2.96
CA ALA A 72 -4.59 2.26 4.26
C ALA A 72 -5.68 1.32 4.77
N VAL A 73 -5.91 1.39 6.08
CA VAL A 73 -7.00 0.71 6.76
C VAL A 73 -7.88 1.78 7.38
N LEU A 74 -9.18 1.67 7.15
CA LEU A 74 -10.19 2.53 7.76
C LEU A 74 -10.02 2.52 9.29
N PRO A 75 -10.16 3.67 9.98
CA PRO A 75 -9.89 3.76 11.43
C PRO A 75 -10.56 2.68 12.27
N ALA A 76 -11.82 2.35 11.98
CA ALA A 76 -12.61 1.35 12.70
C ALA A 76 -12.03 -0.08 12.62
N TYR A 77 -11.24 -0.40 11.60
CA TYR A 77 -10.73 -1.74 11.33
C TYR A 77 -9.23 -1.89 11.62
N ARG A 78 -8.57 -0.84 12.14
CA ARG A 78 -7.14 -0.88 12.49
C ARG A 78 -6.88 -1.86 13.63
N ARG A 79 -5.67 -2.43 13.67
CA ARG A 79 -5.22 -3.43 14.68
C ARG A 79 -5.96 -4.78 14.62
N HIS A 80 -6.65 -5.09 13.53
CA HIS A 80 -7.31 -6.38 13.29
C HIS A 80 -6.64 -7.20 12.18
N GLY A 81 -5.33 -7.01 11.94
CA GLY A 81 -4.58 -7.76 10.91
C GLY A 81 -4.84 -7.36 9.46
N VAL A 82 -5.77 -6.43 9.18
CA VAL A 82 -6.13 -5.99 7.82
C VAL A 82 -4.93 -5.55 6.97
N ALA A 83 -4.07 -4.70 7.52
CA ALA A 83 -2.88 -4.21 6.80
C ALA A 83 -1.88 -5.34 6.48
N MET A 84 -1.77 -6.33 7.38
CA MET A 84 -0.89 -7.49 7.19
C MET A 84 -1.45 -8.42 6.10
N ALA A 85 -2.76 -8.68 6.10
CA ALA A 85 -3.40 -9.48 5.06
C ALA A 85 -3.21 -8.83 3.67
N LEU A 86 -3.43 -7.52 3.57
CA LEU A 86 -3.19 -6.76 2.34
C LEU A 86 -1.73 -6.79 1.89
N LEU A 87 -0.77 -6.68 2.83
CA LEU A 87 0.65 -6.74 2.51
C LEU A 87 1.04 -8.14 1.98
N ALA A 88 0.62 -9.19 2.68
CA ALA A 88 0.90 -10.58 2.31
C ALA A 88 0.33 -10.91 0.92
N GLU A 89 -0.92 -10.53 0.66
CA GLU A 89 -1.55 -10.77 -0.63
C GLU A 89 -0.83 -10.03 -1.77
N GLN A 90 -0.42 -8.78 -1.55
CA GLN A 90 0.32 -8.05 -2.58
C GLN A 90 1.72 -8.60 -2.83
N GLU A 91 2.41 -9.09 -1.80
CA GLU A 91 3.69 -9.79 -1.97
C GLU A 91 3.50 -11.09 -2.76
N ASN A 92 2.47 -11.87 -2.45
CA ASN A 92 2.14 -13.11 -3.17
C ASN A 92 1.83 -12.84 -4.63
N TRP A 93 0.97 -11.85 -4.90
CA TRP A 93 0.66 -11.42 -6.26
C TRP A 93 1.94 -10.99 -6.99
N ALA A 94 2.80 -10.20 -6.36
CA ALA A 94 4.02 -9.71 -6.99
C ALA A 94 4.98 -10.85 -7.35
N ARG A 95 5.16 -11.84 -6.46
CA ARG A 95 5.92 -13.07 -6.76
C ARG A 95 5.34 -13.83 -7.95
N ALA A 96 4.02 -14.01 -7.97
CA ALA A 96 3.33 -14.74 -9.03
C ALA A 96 3.47 -14.06 -10.40
N GLN A 97 3.61 -12.74 -10.44
CA GLN A 97 3.90 -11.98 -11.67
C GLN A 97 5.40 -11.94 -12.04
N GLY A 98 6.28 -12.59 -11.27
CA GLY A 98 7.72 -12.64 -11.56
C GLY A 98 8.53 -11.43 -11.08
N TYR A 99 7.97 -10.60 -10.19
CA TYR A 99 8.75 -9.54 -9.54
C TYR A 99 9.70 -10.13 -8.49
N HIS A 100 10.92 -9.60 -8.41
CA HIS A 100 11.93 -10.01 -7.43
C HIS A 100 12.10 -9.01 -6.29
N GLN A 101 11.55 -7.81 -6.44
CA GLN A 101 11.67 -6.77 -5.44
C GLN A 101 10.34 -6.03 -5.27
N LEU A 102 9.99 -5.76 -4.01
CA LEU A 102 8.87 -4.89 -3.65
C LEU A 102 9.38 -3.65 -2.93
N ARG A 103 8.99 -2.47 -3.41
CA ARG A 103 9.31 -1.18 -2.81
C ARG A 103 8.08 -0.51 -2.21
N VAL A 104 8.27 0.15 -1.06
CA VAL A 104 7.25 0.94 -0.36
C VAL A 104 7.88 2.28 0.04
N LYS A 105 7.17 3.39 -0.17
CA LYS A 105 7.57 4.70 0.38
C LYS A 105 6.58 5.12 1.47
N THR A 106 7.08 5.49 2.64
CA THR A 106 6.28 6.01 3.76
C THR A 106 6.86 7.32 4.31
N ARG A 107 6.13 8.02 5.17
CA ARG A 107 6.64 9.17 5.94
C ARG A 107 7.14 8.72 7.30
N ASN A 108 8.13 9.43 7.83
CA ASN A 108 8.76 9.12 9.11
C ASN A 108 7.78 9.15 10.30
N GLN A 109 6.74 9.99 10.23
CA GLN A 109 5.70 10.06 11.27
C GLN A 109 4.82 8.80 11.38
N PHE A 110 4.74 7.97 10.33
CA PHE A 110 3.85 6.80 10.32
C PHE A 110 4.51 5.58 10.97
N ARG A 111 4.74 5.67 12.30
CA ARG A 111 5.41 4.64 13.11
C ARG A 111 4.82 3.25 12.93
N ALA A 112 3.48 3.12 12.89
CA ALA A 112 2.83 1.82 12.72
C ALA A 112 3.16 1.16 11.36
N MET A 113 3.21 1.96 10.28
CA MET A 113 3.61 1.49 8.95
C MET A 113 5.08 1.06 8.95
N LEU A 114 5.96 1.87 9.56
CA LEU A 114 7.39 1.54 9.65
C LEU A 114 7.64 0.23 10.42
N MET A 115 7.03 0.09 11.59
CA MET A 115 7.13 -1.14 12.39
C MET A 115 6.62 -2.35 11.61
N MET A 116 5.47 -2.22 10.93
CA MET A 116 4.93 -3.30 10.10
C MET A 116 5.91 -3.70 8.99
N LEU A 117 6.45 -2.75 8.23
CA LEU A 117 7.38 -3.05 7.14
C LEU A 117 8.68 -3.69 7.66
N ILE A 118 9.26 -3.15 8.73
CA ILE A 118 10.48 -3.71 9.34
C ILE A 118 10.23 -5.14 9.84
N ASN A 119 9.10 -5.38 10.52
CA ASN A 119 8.72 -6.71 11.00
C ASN A 119 8.48 -7.71 9.86
N ASN A 120 8.24 -7.24 8.64
CA ASN A 120 8.08 -8.05 7.44
C ASN A 120 9.34 -8.07 6.56
N HIS A 121 10.51 -7.79 7.15
CA HIS A 121 11.83 -7.87 6.53
C HIS A 121 12.08 -6.87 5.40
N TYR A 122 11.36 -5.75 5.39
CA TYR A 122 11.74 -4.62 4.54
C TYR A 122 12.94 -3.87 5.14
N GLN A 123 13.88 -3.51 4.29
CA GLN A 123 15.05 -2.72 4.64
C GLN A 123 14.84 -1.27 4.21
N ILE A 124 15.21 -0.31 5.07
CA ILE A 124 15.25 1.11 4.71
C ILE A 124 16.47 1.34 3.84
N VAL A 125 16.28 1.77 2.59
CA VAL A 125 17.37 1.96 1.62
C VAL A 125 17.58 3.41 1.21
N GLN A 126 16.61 4.29 1.48
CA GLN A 126 16.75 5.71 1.18
C GLN A 126 15.95 6.58 2.15
N LEU A 127 16.57 7.70 2.53
CA LEU A 127 15.93 8.82 3.22
C LEU A 127 15.90 10.03 2.29
N GLU A 128 14.75 10.67 2.17
CA GLU A 128 14.56 11.93 1.47
C GLU A 128 14.05 12.98 2.45
N LYS A 129 14.83 14.05 2.67
CA LYS A 129 14.44 15.17 3.54
C LYS A 129 13.33 15.99 2.85
N LYS A 130 12.21 16.16 3.55
CA LYS A 130 11.06 16.97 3.12
C LYS A 130 10.42 17.60 4.35
N GLY A 131 10.25 18.92 4.37
CA GLY A 131 9.67 19.62 5.51
C GLY A 131 10.43 19.30 6.81
N GLU A 132 9.67 19.05 7.87
CA GLU A 132 10.19 18.65 9.17
C GLU A 132 10.58 17.16 9.22
N VAL A 133 11.30 16.75 10.26
CA VAL A 133 11.74 15.35 10.45
C VAL A 133 10.58 14.34 10.34
N ALA A 134 9.37 14.73 10.74
CA ALA A 134 8.16 13.92 10.64
C ALA A 134 7.72 13.64 9.19
N ASP A 135 8.01 14.56 8.27
CA ASP A 135 7.60 14.51 6.86
C ASP A 135 8.63 13.84 5.94
N TYR A 136 9.81 13.54 6.47
CA TYR A 136 10.86 12.84 5.73
C TYR A 136 10.32 11.55 5.12
N ARG A 137 10.68 11.31 3.86
CA ARG A 137 10.24 10.11 3.13
C ARG A 137 11.28 9.03 3.29
N LEU A 138 10.81 7.83 3.63
CA LEU A 138 11.62 6.63 3.75
C LEU A 138 11.22 5.70 2.61
N LEU A 139 12.18 5.29 1.79
CA LEU A 139 12.02 4.19 0.85
C LEU A 139 12.48 2.91 1.52
N LEU A 140 11.62 1.92 1.50
CA LEU A 140 11.89 0.58 2.00
C LEU A 140 11.75 -0.42 0.87
N GLU A 141 12.57 -1.46 0.88
CA GLU A 141 12.50 -2.54 -0.10
C GLU A 141 12.66 -3.92 0.53
N LYS A 142 12.10 -4.92 -0.14
CA LYS A 142 12.19 -6.33 0.22
C LYS A 142 12.44 -7.14 -1.04
N THR A 143 13.39 -8.06 -0.97
CA THR A 143 13.54 -9.13 -1.96
C THR A 143 12.39 -10.12 -1.78
N LEU A 144 11.64 -10.38 -2.85
CA LEU A 144 10.47 -11.23 -2.85
C LEU A 144 10.83 -12.70 -2.95
#